data_AF-A0A1S1RK64-F1
#
_entry.id   AF-A0A1S1RK64-F1
#
_cell.length_a   1.000
_cell.length_b   1.000
_cell.length_c   1.000
_cell.angle_alpha   90.00
_cell.angle_beta   90.00
_cell.angle_gamma   90.00
#
_symmetry.space_group_name_H-M   'P 1'
#
loop_
_entity.id
_entity.type
_entity.pdbx_description
1 polymer ?
#
loop_
_entity_poly.entity_id
_entity_poly.type
_entity_poly.pdbx_seq_one_letter_code
_entity_poly.pdbx_strand_id
1 'polypeptide(L)' 'MVTNRHCDQGWSLLCNGVILFEDTGEILPTGRTVEPRRPLPRPGCVPRPPAPRRSAAATPTPV' A
#
# COMPACT_ATOMS: atom_id res chain seq x y z
N MET A 1 15.01 -15.26 15.15
CA MET A 1 14.70 -16.38 14.24
C MET A 1 13.20 -16.38 13.98
N VAL A 2 12.76 -16.71 12.77
CA VAL A 2 11.33 -16.84 12.45
C VAL A 2 10.85 -18.19 12.96
N THR A 3 9.76 -18.21 13.73
CA THR A 3 9.17 -19.42 14.30
C THR A 3 8.00 -19.92 13.46
N ASN A 4 7.20 -19.02 12.89
CA ASN A 4 6.10 -19.37 12.01
C ASN A 4 5.98 -18.35 10.87
N ARG A 5 5.63 -18.79 9.68
CA ARG A 5 5.40 -17.94 8.52
C ARG A 5 4.08 -18.35 7.85
N HIS A 6 3.13 -17.43 7.81
CA HIS A 6 1.83 -17.65 7.20
C HIS A 6 1.73 -16.84 5.90
N CYS A 7 2.34 -17.36 4.83
CA CYS A 7 2.43 -16.68 3.54
C CYS A 7 1.06 -16.23 3.00
N ASP A 8 0.03 -17.05 3.17
CA ASP A 8 -1.34 -16.77 2.69
C ASP A 8 -2.01 -15.59 3.41
N GLN A 9 -1.60 -15.30 4.65
CA GLN A 9 -2.14 -14.20 5.46
C GLN A 9 -1.15 -13.01 5.57
N GLY A 10 0.05 -13.14 5.01
CA GLY A 10 1.04 -12.06 4.95
C GLY A 10 1.71 -11.68 6.28
N TRP A 11 1.88 -12.65 7.20
CA TRP A 11 2.58 -12.40 8.48
C TRP A 11 3.57 -13.50 8.87
N SER A 12 4.54 -13.12 9.69
CA SER A 12 5.58 -13.99 10.25
C SER A 12 5.71 -13.75 11.76
N LEU A 13 5.67 -14.81 12.55
CA LEU A 13 5.91 -14.76 14.00
C LEU A 13 7.38 -14.99 14.28
N LEU A 14 8.00 -14.04 14.96
CA LEU A 14 9.37 -14.15 15.43
C LEU A 14 9.41 -14.79 16.83
N CYS A 15 10.53 -15.45 17.16
CA CYS A 15 10.73 -16.13 18.43
C CYS A 15 10.60 -15.24 19.68
N ASN A 16 10.73 -13.92 19.50
CA ASN A 16 10.53 -12.90 20.53
C ASN A 16 9.06 -12.48 20.71
N GLY A 17 8.12 -13.17 20.06
CA GLY A 17 6.69 -12.87 20.14
C GLY A 17 6.25 -11.66 19.32
N VAL A 18 7.11 -11.15 18.44
CA VAL A 18 6.76 -10.08 17.48
C VAL A 18 6.12 -10.69 16.25
N ILE A 19 4.98 -10.15 15.84
CA ILE A 19 4.33 -10.47 14.57
C ILE A 19 4.77 -9.42 13.55
N LEU A 20 5.51 -9.85 12.53
CA LEU A 20 5.95 -9.02 11.41
C LEU A 20 5.00 -9.23 10.23
N PHE A 21 4.48 -8.15 9.66
CA PHE A 21 3.68 -8.17 8.45
C PHE A 21 4.55 -7.89 7.21
N GLU A 22 4.12 -8.39 6.06
CA GLU A 22 4.82 -8.18 4.78
C GLU A 22 4.81 -6.70 4.33
N ASP A 23 3.91 -5.88 4.87
CA ASP A 23 3.84 -4.43 4.62
C ASP A 23 4.76 -3.59 5.53
N THR A 24 5.70 -4.22 6.26
CA THR A 24 6.58 -3.58 7.26
C THR A 24 5.86 -3.16 8.55
N GLY A 25 4.60 -3.54 8.74
CA GLY A 25 3.92 -3.42 10.03
C GLY A 25 4.45 -4.43 11.04
N GLU A 26 4.42 -4.08 12.33
CA GLU A 26 4.83 -4.99 13.41
C GLU A 26 3.87 -4.91 14.59
N ILE A 27 3.51 -6.05 15.19
CA ILE A 27 2.84 -6.09 16.49
C ILE A 27 3.84 -6.61 17.51
N LEU A 28 4.08 -5.79 18.54
CA LEU A 28 4.93 -6.14 19.65
C LEU A 28 4.24 -7.17 20.56
N PRO A 29 5.02 -8.01 21.28
CA PRO A 29 4.46 -8.93 22.28
C PRO A 29 3.71 -8.21 23.41
N THR A 30 3.93 -6.90 23.56
CA THR A 30 3.21 -6.03 24.50
C THR A 30 1.81 -5.62 24.01
N GLY A 31 1.39 -6.07 22.82
CA GLY A 31 0.10 -5.73 22.20
C GLY A 31 0.08 -4.36 21.52
N ARG A 32 1.23 -3.68 21.42
CA ARG A 32 1.34 -2.41 20.70
C ARG A 32 1.53 -2.65 19.20
N THR A 33 0.76 -1.93 18.40
CA THR A 33 0.89 -1.93 16.93
C THR A 33 1.87 -0.84 16.49
N VAL A 34 2.80 -1.21 15.62
CA VAL A 34 3.68 -0.30 14.89
C VAL A 34 3.15 -0.22 13.46
N GLU A 35 2.67 0.97 13.08
CA GLU A 35 2.12 1.23 11.75
C GLU A 35 3.19 0.98 10.67
N PRO A 36 2.82 0.37 9.53
CA PRO A 36 3.66 0.31 8.34
C PRO A 36 4.31 1.65 8.04
N ARG A 37 5.59 1.63 7.68
CA ARG A 37 6.29 2.85 7.26
C ARG A 37 5.74 3.32 5.92
N ARG A 38 4.69 4.13 5.95
CA ARG A 38 4.20 4.81 4.75
C ARG A 38 5.31 5.75 4.27
N PRO A 39 5.74 5.69 3.00
CA PRO A 39 6.61 6.71 2.45
C PRO A 39 5.94 8.07 2.65
N LEU A 40 6.62 8.98 3.36
CA LEU A 40 6.18 10.37 3.38
C LEU A 40 6.07 10.84 1.93
N PRO A 41 4.99 11.55 1.54
CA PRO A 41 4.91 12.10 0.20
C PRO A 41 6.17 12.92 -0.03
N ARG A 42 6.91 12.59 -1.10
CA ARG A 42 8.11 13.33 -1.47
C ARG A 42 7.72 14.81 -1.58
N PRO A 43 8.36 15.73 -0.83
CA PRO A 43 8.11 17.15 -1.03
C PRO A 43 8.36 17.48 -2.51
N GLY A 44 7.34 17.99 -3.19
CA GLY A 44 7.36 18.27 -4.63
C GLY A 44 6.70 17.23 -5.54
N CYS A 45 6.17 16.12 -5.01
CA CYS A 45 5.28 15.26 -5.79
C CYS A 45 3.92 15.95 -5.94
N VAL A 46 3.78 16.78 -6.98
CA VAL A 46 2.50 17.35 -7.38
C VAL A 46 1.73 16.25 -8.14
N PRO A 47 0.50 15.88 -7.73
CA PRO A 47 -0.32 14.97 -8.51
C PRO A 47 -0.46 15.50 -9.92
N ARG A 48 -0.20 14.66 -10.93
CA ARG A 48 -0.40 15.06 -12.33
C ARG A 48 -1.87 15.50 -12.49
N PRO A 49 -2.14 16.72 -12.99
CA PRO A 49 -3.51 17.15 -13.21
C PRO A 49 -4.22 16.16 -14.15
N PRO A 50 -5.52 15.89 -13.93
CA PRO A 50 -6.27 14.97 -14.77
C PRO A 50 -6.20 15.46 -16.23
N ALA A 51 -5.86 14.56 -17.16
CA ALA A 51 -5.81 14.89 -18.57
C ALA A 51 -7.19 15.42 -19.04
N PRO A 52 -7.23 16.42 -19.93
CA PRO A 52 -8.49 16.87 -20.49
C PRO A 52 -9.18 15.69 -21.16
N ARG A 53 -10.43 15.41 -20.78
CA ARG A 53 -11.25 14.41 -21.46
C ARG A 53 -11.36 14.84 -22.92
N ARG A 54 -10.78 14.06 -23.83
CA ARG A 54 -10.93 14.29 -25.27
C ARG A 54 -12.42 14.21 -25.57
N SER A 55 -13.07 15.36 -25.78
CA SER A 55 -14.43 15.41 -26.30
C SER A 55 -14.42 14.68 -27.63
N ALA A 56 -15.02 13.50 -27.68
CA ALA A 56 -15.28 12.81 -28.94
C ALA A 56 -16.28 13.69 -29.70
N ALA A 57 -15.78 14.50 -30.63
CA ALA A 57 -16.60 15.14 -31.62
C ALA A 57 -17.26 14.03 -32.45
N ALA A 58 -18.52 13.73 -32.14
CA ALA A 58 -19.41 13.06 -33.06
C ALA A 58 -19.39 13.86 -34.37
N THR A 59 -18.79 13.27 -35.40
CA THR A 59 -18.74 13.82 -36.77
C THR A 59 -19.88 13.16 -37.55
N PRO A 60 -20.54 13.88 -38.47
CA PRO A 60 -21.99 13.87 -38.63
C PRO A 60 -22.46 12.80 -39.62
N THR A 61 -23.72 12.40 -39.50
CA THR A 61 -24.42 11.63 -40.54
C THR A 61 -24.91 12.60 -41.63
N PRO A 62 -24.46 12.49 -42.89
CA PRO A 62 -25.04 13.24 -43.99
C PRO A 62 -26.36 12.59 -44.46
N VAL A 63 -27.36 13.42 -44.75
CA VAL A 63 -28.52 13.09 -45.61
C VAL A 63 -28.56 14.06 -46.77
#